data_AF-A0A9W5S3W5-F1
#
_entry.id   AF-A0A9W5S3W5-F1
#
_cell.length_a   1.000
_cell.length_b   1.000
_cell.length_c   1.000
_cell.angle_alpha   90.00
_cell.angle_beta   90.00
_cell.angle_gamma   90.00
#
_symmetry.space_group_name_H-M   'P 1'
#
loop_
_entity.id
_entity.type
_entity.pdbx_description
1 polymer ?
#
loop_
_entity_poly.entity_id
_entity_poly.type
_entity_poly.pdbx_seq_one_letter_code
_entity_poly.pdbx_strand_id
1 'polypeptide(L)'
;MQIKKKSDIELILDSFPGIANWDEEREKHYLVFEDRKRGGQWTLMRYGDGQFSLHGRGEDYIDGDEMMFEDRDAVASFLWDNRSAYNAAVKQLVQV
;
A
#
# COMPACT_ATOMS: atom_id res chain seq x y z
N MET A 1 -6.74 -8.90 6.69
CA MET A 1 -7.08 -7.71 7.54
C MET A 1 -7.91 -6.72 6.71
N GLN A 2 -8.83 -5.97 7.33
CA GLN A 2 -9.64 -4.95 6.63
C GLN A 2 -9.63 -3.64 7.41
N ILE A 3 -9.53 -2.51 6.72
CA ILE A 3 -9.65 -1.17 7.28
C ILE A 3 -11.12 -0.85 7.50
N LYS A 4 -11.55 -0.76 8.77
CA LYS A 4 -12.89 -0.28 9.16
C LYS A 4 -12.82 1.02 9.97
N LYS A 5 -11.74 1.22 10.72
CA LYS A 5 -11.42 2.41 11.52
C LYS A 5 -9.94 2.78 11.34
N LYS A 6 -9.56 4.01 11.71
CA LYS A 6 -8.16 4.49 11.61
C LYS A 6 -7.18 3.60 12.37
N SER A 7 -7.55 3.11 13.56
CA SER A 7 -6.70 2.19 14.35
C SER A 7 -6.40 0.86 13.64
N ASP A 8 -7.25 0.42 12.69
CA ASP A 8 -6.95 -0.77 11.89
C ASP A 8 -5.79 -0.49 10.93
N ILE A 9 -5.66 0.76 10.45
CA ILE A 9 -4.56 1.16 9.57
C ILE A 9 -3.24 1.09 10.30
N GLU A 10 -3.19 1.57 11.55
CA GLU A 10 -1.97 1.49 12.34
C GLU A 10 -1.50 0.05 12.55
N LEU A 11 -2.45 -0.85 12.85
CA LEU A 11 -2.19 -2.29 12.97
C LEU A 11 -1.72 -2.88 11.64
N ILE A 12 -2.32 -2.48 10.53
CA ILE A 12 -1.93 -2.88 9.17
C ILE A 12 -0.50 -2.43 8.86
N LEU A 13 -0.14 -1.20 9.21
CA LEU A 13 1.21 -0.67 8.98
C LEU A 13 2.25 -1.39 9.85
N ASP A 14 1.87 -1.77 11.06
CA ASP A 14 2.71 -2.54 11.98
C ASP A 14 2.93 -3.97 11.48
N SER A 15 1.84 -4.62 11.05
CA SER A 15 1.85 -5.97 10.48
C SER A 15 2.06 -6.00 8.96
N PHE A 16 2.52 -4.90 8.36
CA PHE A 16 2.65 -4.77 6.90
C PHE A 16 3.52 -5.87 6.28
N PRO A 17 4.68 -6.24 6.87
CA PRO A 17 5.50 -7.37 6.39
C PRO A 17 4.75 -8.70 6.28
N GLY A 18 3.75 -8.93 7.14
CA GLY A 18 2.98 -10.18 7.17
C GLY A 18 1.81 -10.24 6.20
N ILE A 19 1.48 -9.14 5.52
CA ILE A 19 0.36 -9.05 4.57
C ILE A 19 0.79 -8.59 3.17
N ALA A 20 2.02 -8.08 3.05
CA ALA A 20 2.63 -7.64 1.81
C ALA A 20 3.51 -8.74 1.21
N ASN A 21 3.76 -8.66 -0.10
CA ASN A 21 4.73 -9.51 -0.76
C ASN A 21 6.15 -9.04 -0.44
N TRP A 22 7.09 -9.96 -0.39
CA TRP A 22 8.52 -9.66 -0.23
C TRP A 22 9.19 -9.60 -1.60
N ASP A 23 9.96 -8.54 -1.84
CA ASP A 23 10.82 -8.40 -3.01
C ASP A 23 12.26 -8.71 -2.58
N GLU A 24 12.78 -9.87 -2.97
CA GLU A 24 14.14 -10.31 -2.61
C GLU A 24 15.23 -9.47 -3.32
N GLU A 25 14.95 -8.94 -4.51
CA GLU A 25 15.92 -8.16 -5.29
C GLU A 25 16.09 -6.73 -4.74
N ARG A 26 15.02 -6.16 -4.17
CA ARG A 26 14.97 -4.79 -3.64
C ARG A 26 14.90 -4.72 -2.12
N GLU A 27 14.93 -5.87 -1.45
CA GLU A 27 14.87 -6.04 0.02
C GLU A 27 13.76 -5.21 0.67
N LYS A 28 12.57 -5.21 0.05
CA LYS A 28 11.43 -4.42 0.52
C LYS A 28 10.12 -5.17 0.43
N HIS A 29 9.20 -4.83 1.32
CA HIS A 29 7.83 -5.33 1.25
C HIS A 29 6.98 -4.44 0.36
N TYR A 30 6.12 -5.03 -0.46
CA TYR A 30 5.23 -4.29 -1.35
C TYR A 30 3.83 -4.90 -1.41
N LEU A 31 2.85 -4.02 -1.59
CA LEU A 31 1.44 -4.39 -1.73
C LEU A 31 0.82 -3.57 -2.85
N VAL A 32 0.28 -4.28 -3.84
CA VAL A 32 -0.36 -3.68 -5.02
C VAL A 32 -1.87 -3.72 -4.86
N PHE A 33 -2.55 -2.61 -5.13
CA PHE A 33 -4.00 -2.50 -5.16
C PHE A 33 -4.46 -1.52 -6.24
N GLU A 34 -5.72 -1.61 -6.60
CA GLU A 34 -6.30 -0.78 -7.67
C GLU A 34 -6.32 0.71 -7.30
N ASP A 35 -5.92 1.57 -8.23
CA ASP A 35 -6.23 3.00 -8.18
C ASP A 35 -7.60 3.25 -8.82
N ARG A 36 -8.61 3.39 -7.97
CA ARG A 36 -9.98 3.67 -8.39
C ARG A 36 -10.21 5.11 -8.85
N LYS A 37 -9.30 6.03 -8.56
CA LYS A 37 -9.46 7.44 -8.93
C LYS A 37 -9.05 7.70 -10.37
N ARG A 38 -7.93 7.13 -10.83
CA ARG A 38 -7.38 7.38 -12.18
C ARG A 38 -7.40 6.15 -13.09
N GLY A 39 -7.85 4.98 -12.61
CA GLY A 39 -7.91 3.77 -13.42
C GLY A 39 -6.54 3.13 -13.61
N GLY A 40 -5.87 2.84 -12.50
CA GLY A 40 -4.51 2.27 -12.48
C GLY A 40 -4.29 1.36 -11.28
N GLN A 41 -3.05 1.32 -10.80
CA GLN A 41 -2.64 0.56 -9.62
C GLN A 41 -1.73 1.40 -8.72
N TRP A 42 -1.95 1.28 -7.42
CA TRP A 42 -1.07 1.77 -6.37
C TRP A 42 -0.22 0.63 -5.84
N THR A 43 1.08 0.88 -5.75
CA THR A 43 2.05 0.01 -5.11
C THR A 43 2.57 0.69 -3.86
N LEU A 44 2.07 0.25 -2.71
CA LEU A 44 2.57 0.69 -1.42
C LEU A 44 3.77 -0.18 -1.04
N MET A 45 4.90 0.44 -0.71
CA MET A 45 6.15 -0.23 -0.38
C MET A 45 6.61 0.17 1.02
N ARG A 46 7.26 -0.76 1.71
CA ARG A 46 7.89 -0.56 3.01
C ARG A 46 9.33 -1.04 2.95
N TYR A 47 10.25 -0.14 3.25
CA TYR A 47 11.68 -0.43 3.35
C TYR A 47 12.02 -1.05 4.70
N GLY A 48 13.20 -1.68 4.80
CA GLY A 48 13.70 -2.29 6.04
C GLY A 48 13.79 -1.32 7.22
N ASP A 49 14.04 -0.04 6.96
CA ASP A 49 14.09 1.03 7.96
C ASP A 49 12.70 1.45 8.49
N GLY A 50 11.62 0.89 7.91
CA GLY A 50 10.23 1.19 8.30
C GLY A 50 9.60 2.36 7.55
N GLN A 51 10.35 2.99 6.65
CA GLN A 51 9.84 4.03 5.76
C GLN A 51 8.90 3.45 4.69
N PHE A 52 7.87 4.22 4.32
CA PHE A 52 6.92 3.84 3.29
C PHE A 52 7.05 4.73 2.05
N SER A 53 6.90 4.12 0.88
CA SER A 53 6.77 4.84 -0.40
C SER A 53 5.55 4.33 -1.17
N LEU A 54 5.06 5.17 -2.07
CA LEU A 54 3.95 4.89 -2.95
C LEU A 54 4.39 5.07 -4.38
N HIS A 55 3.99 4.14 -5.24
CA HIS A 55 4.16 4.28 -6.67
C HIS A 55 2.83 4.04 -7.39
N GLY A 56 2.44 4.98 -8.24
CA GLY A 56 1.21 4.90 -9.03
C GLY A 56 1.53 4.53 -10.48
N ARG A 57 0.90 3.48 -11.00
CA ARG A 57 1.02 3.13 -12.41
C ARG A 57 -0.37 2.89 -13.00
N GLY A 58 -0.78 3.76 -13.93
CA GLY A 58 -1.97 3.59 -14.74
C GLY A 58 -1.63 3.29 -16.20
N GLU A 59 -2.66 3.01 -16.99
CA GLU A 59 -2.51 2.85 -18.45
C GLU A 59 -2.15 4.18 -19.14
N ASP A 60 -2.68 5.30 -18.62
CA ASP A 60 -2.48 6.64 -19.19
C ASP A 60 -1.44 7.48 -18.44
N TYR A 61 -0.91 6.98 -17.31
CA TYR A 61 0.12 7.67 -16.54
C TYR A 61 1.13 6.71 -15.92
N ILE A 62 2.40 7.05 -16.09
CA ILE A 62 3.49 6.49 -15.30
C ILE A 62 3.88 7.63 -14.36
N ASP A 63 3.54 7.54 -13.08
CA ASP A 63 4.18 8.42 -12.10
C ASP A 63 5.67 8.06 -12.15
N GLY A 64 6.48 8.98 -12.67
CA GLY A 64 7.90 8.72 -12.96
C GLY A 64 8.75 8.48 -11.71
N ASP A 65 8.20 8.73 -10.52
CA ASP A 65 8.93 8.70 -9.26
C ASP A 65 8.13 8.00 -8.13
N GLU A 66 8.85 7.45 -7.15
CA GLU A 66 8.26 6.86 -5.95
C GLU A 66 7.96 8.00 -4.95
N MET A 67 6.69 8.26 -4.65
CA MET A 67 6.34 9.25 -3.65
C MET A 67 6.64 8.69 -2.25
N MET A 68 7.70 9.17 -1.62
CA MET A 68 8.02 8.83 -0.25
C MET A 68 7.06 9.55 0.71
N PHE A 69 6.52 8.81 1.68
CA PHE A 69 5.73 9.43 2.73
C PHE A 69 6.66 10.07 3.76
N GLU A 70 6.37 11.33 4.12
CA GLU A 70 7.11 12.07 5.13
C GLU A 70 6.91 11.48 6.54
N ASP A 71 5.71 10.96 6.82
CA ASP A 71 5.31 10.42 8.12
C ASP A 71 4.24 9.32 7.97
N ARG A 72 4.07 8.53 9.03
CA ARG A 72 3.09 7.45 9.14
C ARG A 72 1.64 7.95 9.05
N ASP A 73 1.31 9.15 9.50
CA ASP A 73 -0.03 9.76 9.34
C ASP A 73 -0.36 10.00 7.87
N ALA A 74 0.61 10.42 7.06
CA ALA A 74 0.43 10.59 5.63
C ALA A 74 0.10 9.24 4.94
N VAL A 75 0.80 8.17 5.32
CA VAL A 75 0.48 6.80 4.87
C VAL A 75 -0.92 6.41 5.32
N ALA A 76 -1.27 6.70 6.57
CA ALA A 76 -2.56 6.33 7.14
C ALA A 76 -3.72 7.06 6.46
N SER A 77 -3.55 8.35 6.16
CA SER A 77 -4.50 9.17 5.42
C SER A 77 -4.70 8.64 4.00
N PHE A 78 -3.62 8.28 3.32
CA PHE A 78 -3.66 7.68 1.99
C PHE A 78 -4.39 6.32 1.97
N LEU A 79 -4.05 5.43 2.92
CA LEU A 79 -4.73 4.14 3.08
C LEU A 79 -6.21 4.31 3.45
N TRP A 80 -6.56 5.34 4.21
CA TRP A 80 -7.94 5.64 4.55
C TRP A 80 -8.75 6.06 3.32
N ASP A 81 -8.19 6.94 2.50
CA ASP A 81 -8.80 7.39 1.24
C ASP A 81 -8.99 6.20 0.27
N ASN A 82 -8.00 5.30 0.21
CA ASN A 82 -8.01 4.13 -0.69
C ASN A 82 -8.47 2.82 -0.02
N ARG A 83 -9.07 2.89 1.17
CA ARG A 83 -9.38 1.72 2.01
C ARG A 83 -10.22 0.65 1.31
N SER A 84 -11.12 1.06 0.43
CA SER A 84 -11.97 0.13 -0.33
C SER A 84 -11.18 -0.70 -1.34
N ALA A 85 -10.20 -0.09 -2.03
CA ALA A 85 -9.33 -0.80 -2.97
C ALA A 85 -8.34 -1.70 -2.22
N TYR A 86 -7.73 -1.18 -1.16
CA TYR A 86 -6.88 -1.95 -0.27
C TYR A 86 -7.60 -3.19 0.30
N ASN A 87 -8.81 -3.01 0.84
CA ASN A 87 -9.60 -4.11 1.41
C ASN A 87 -9.95 -5.18 0.35
N ALA A 88 -10.15 -4.77 -0.90
CA ALA A 88 -10.39 -5.69 -2.00
C ALA A 88 -9.12 -6.51 -2.33
N ALA A 89 -7.96 -5.85 -2.42
CA ALA A 89 -6.68 -6.51 -2.69
C ALA A 89 -6.30 -7.51 -1.58
N VAL A 90 -6.37 -7.11 -0.31
CA VAL A 90 -6.06 -8.01 0.82
C VAL A 90 -7.04 -9.19 0.88
N LYS A 91 -8.31 -9.00 0.50
CA LYS A 91 -9.28 -10.10 0.42
C LYS A 91 -8.92 -11.14 -0.66
N GLN A 92 -8.25 -10.72 -1.73
CA GLN A 92 -7.78 -11.64 -2.76
C GLN A 92 -6.51 -12.39 -2.32
N LEU A 93 -5.61 -11.74 -1.59
CA LEU A 93 -4.37 -12.35 -1.09
C LEU A 93 -4.61 -13.42 -0.01
N VAL A 94 -5.68 -13.33 0.78
CA VAL A 94 -5.98 -14.24 1.91
C VAL A 94 -6.83 -15.46 1.49
N GLN A 95 -7.29 -15.55 0.24
CA GLN A 95 -8.15 -16.65 -0.24
C GLN A 95 -7.40 -17.82 -0.92
N VAL A 96 -6.12 -18.04 -0.57
CA VAL A 96 -5.36 -19.25 -0.94
C VAL A 96 -5.34 -20.23 0.22
#